data_AF-A0A497JYR3-F1
#
_entry.id   AF-A0A497JYR3-F1
#
_cell.length_a   1.000
_cell.length_b   1.000
_cell.length_c   1.000
_cell.angle_alpha   90.00
_cell.angle_beta   90.00
_cell.angle_gamma   90.00
#
_symmetry.space_group_name_H-M   'P 1'
#
loop_
_entity.id
_entity.type
_entity.pdbx_description
1 polymer ?
#
loop_
_entity_poly.entity_id
_entity_poly.type
_entity_poly.pdbx_seq_one_letter_code
_entity_poly.pdbx_strand_id
1 'polypeptide(L)'
;MTQRLMPLWEELASLPVDPGFPYDEPSDLESIRKARPKGPRALHVRLSDEAYFNKVHGAWLGRCVGCLLGKPVEGWPRDRIERYLKLSDAYPLAGYIPEVAPHPEGYRLHPTYKEAMRGAIDGMPRDDDIDYTILGLHVLEEYGIRFTTVDVGTEWLTHLPYRLVYTAERVAYRNLVNGLVPPETASHRNPYREYIGAQI
;
A
#
# COMPACT_ATOMS: atom_id res chain seq x y z
N MET A 1 -16.86 3.09 -29.22
CA MET A 1 -15.57 2.46 -28.83
C MET A 1 -15.74 1.45 -27.69
N THR A 2 -16.65 1.70 -26.73
CA THR A 2 -16.89 0.85 -25.54
C THR A 2 -17.54 -0.52 -25.81
N GLN A 3 -18.35 -0.68 -26.87
CA GLN A 3 -19.08 -1.93 -27.14
C GLN A 3 -18.20 -3.15 -27.52
N ARG A 4 -16.96 -2.95 -28.00
CA ARG A 4 -16.05 -4.06 -28.34
C ARG A 4 -15.08 -4.45 -27.23
N LEU A 5 -14.84 -3.56 -26.26
CA LEU A 5 -13.84 -3.80 -25.21
C LEU A 5 -14.41 -4.61 -24.04
N MET A 6 -15.71 -4.48 -23.77
CA MET A 6 -16.37 -5.22 -22.70
C MET A 6 -16.40 -6.73 -22.93
N PRO A 7 -16.81 -7.23 -24.12
CA PRO A 7 -16.75 -8.67 -24.40
C PRO A 7 -15.33 -9.24 -24.32
N LEU A 8 -14.32 -8.49 -24.80
CA LEU A 8 -12.92 -8.92 -24.73
C LEU A 8 -12.42 -9.02 -23.27
N TRP A 9 -12.81 -8.07 -22.41
CA TRP A 9 -12.49 -8.14 -20.99
C TRP A 9 -13.11 -9.37 -20.33
N GLU A 10 -14.38 -9.65 -20.62
CA GLU A 10 -15.09 -10.81 -20.09
C GLU A 10 -14.46 -12.13 -20.57
N GLU A 11 -14.07 -12.20 -21.84
CA GLU A 11 -13.31 -13.32 -22.39
C GLU A 11 -11.99 -13.54 -21.63
N LEU A 12 -11.16 -12.49 -21.51
CA LEU A 12 -9.88 -12.56 -20.78
C LEU A 12 -10.06 -12.94 -19.30
N ALA A 13 -11.06 -12.38 -18.63
CA ALA A 13 -11.34 -12.66 -17.23
C ALA A 13 -11.86 -14.09 -16.99
N SER A 14 -12.41 -14.73 -18.03
CA SER A 14 -12.92 -16.10 -17.99
C SER A 14 -11.89 -17.16 -18.34
N LEU A 15 -10.69 -16.76 -18.80
CA LEU A 15 -9.64 -17.71 -19.16
C LEU A 15 -9.26 -18.56 -17.95
N PRO A 16 -9.09 -19.89 -18.13
CA PRO A 16 -8.58 -20.73 -17.07
C PRO A 16 -7.15 -20.33 -16.73
N VAL A 17 -6.77 -20.51 -15.46
CA VAL A 17 -5.36 -20.43 -15.06
C VAL A 17 -4.58 -21.50 -15.81
N ASP A 18 -3.39 -21.15 -16.28
CA ASP A 18 -2.49 -22.08 -16.96
C ASP A 18 -2.25 -23.32 -16.06
N PRO A 19 -2.51 -24.56 -16.54
CA PRO A 19 -2.21 -25.78 -15.78
C PRO A 19 -0.73 -25.92 -15.38
N GLY A 20 0.18 -25.24 -16.09
CA GLY A 20 1.60 -25.15 -15.75
C GLY A 20 1.94 -24.10 -14.67
N PHE A 21 0.96 -23.33 -14.18
CA PHE A 21 1.17 -22.36 -13.12
C PHE A 21 1.51 -23.06 -11.80
N PRO A 22 2.70 -22.82 -11.21
CA PRO A 22 3.23 -23.68 -10.15
C PRO A 22 2.72 -23.33 -8.75
N TYR A 23 1.91 -22.28 -8.60
CA TYR A 23 1.51 -21.74 -7.31
C TYR A 23 0.04 -22.05 -7.00
N ASP A 24 -0.23 -22.36 -5.73
CA ASP A 24 -1.58 -22.47 -5.15
C ASP A 24 -1.89 -21.16 -4.41
N GLU A 25 -2.77 -20.33 -4.99
CA GLU A 25 -3.08 -18.97 -4.52
C GLU A 25 -4.55 -18.83 -4.09
N PRO A 26 -4.97 -19.48 -2.98
CA PRO A 26 -6.34 -19.39 -2.50
C PRO A 26 -6.67 -17.99 -1.97
N SER A 27 -7.87 -17.47 -2.28
CA SER A 27 -8.35 -16.18 -1.74
C SER A 27 -9.20 -16.31 -0.48
N ASP A 28 -9.86 -17.45 -0.25
CA ASP A 28 -10.74 -17.62 0.90
C ASP A 28 -9.97 -18.14 2.14
N LEU A 29 -10.46 -17.77 3.32
CA LEU A 29 -9.79 -18.09 4.58
C LEU A 29 -9.65 -19.60 4.83
N GLU A 30 -10.60 -20.42 4.40
CA GLU A 30 -10.56 -21.86 4.60
C GLU A 30 -9.44 -22.49 3.76
N SER A 31 -9.40 -22.16 2.47
CA SER A 31 -8.39 -22.64 1.54
C SER A 31 -6.99 -22.11 1.90
N ILE A 32 -6.84 -20.85 2.30
CA ILE A 32 -5.58 -20.30 2.83
C ILE A 32 -5.10 -21.11 4.05
N ARG A 33 -6.02 -21.45 4.97
CA ARG A 33 -5.69 -22.25 6.16
C ARG A 33 -5.27 -23.68 5.83
N LYS A 34 -5.74 -24.22 4.70
CA LYS A 34 -5.38 -25.55 4.19
C LYS A 34 -4.03 -25.54 3.48
N ALA A 35 -3.75 -24.52 2.67
CA ALA A 35 -2.51 -24.38 1.91
C ALA A 35 -1.30 -23.98 2.79
N ARG A 36 -1.53 -23.23 3.88
CA ARG A 36 -0.44 -22.76 4.74
C ARG A 36 0.38 -23.92 5.36
N PRO A 37 1.72 -23.78 5.48
CA PRO A 37 2.57 -24.77 6.15
C PRO A 37 2.20 -25.03 7.63
N LYS A 38 2.57 -26.21 8.14
CA LYS A 38 2.50 -26.51 9.59
C LYS A 38 3.43 -25.57 10.35
N GLY A 39 2.96 -25.05 11.49
CA GLY A 39 3.71 -24.11 12.32
C GLY A 39 2.87 -23.55 13.47
N PRO A 40 3.47 -22.74 14.35
CA PRO A 40 2.73 -22.10 15.44
C PRO A 40 1.59 -21.24 14.88
N ARG A 41 0.43 -21.27 15.52
CA ARG A 41 -0.77 -20.47 15.15
C ARG A 41 -0.99 -19.28 16.09
N ALA A 42 -0.22 -19.22 17.16
CA ALA A 42 -0.18 -18.13 18.10
C ALA A 42 1.30 -17.86 18.42
N LEU A 43 1.66 -16.59 18.43
CA LEU A 43 2.93 -16.14 18.98
C LEU A 43 2.66 -15.69 20.41
N HIS A 44 3.13 -16.47 21.38
CA HIS A 44 3.04 -16.08 22.78
C HIS A 44 4.13 -15.05 23.07
N VAL A 45 3.76 -13.78 22.97
CA VAL A 45 4.62 -12.65 23.29
C VAL A 45 4.31 -12.20 24.71
N ARG A 46 5.30 -12.27 25.60
CA ARG A 46 5.22 -11.71 26.96
C ARG A 46 6.11 -10.48 27.01
N LEU A 47 5.50 -9.30 26.99
CA LEU A 47 6.17 -8.02 27.11
C LEU A 47 5.58 -7.28 28.32
N SER A 48 6.41 -6.49 29.00
CA SER A 48 5.87 -5.44 29.88
C SER A 48 5.15 -4.38 29.05
N ASP A 49 4.27 -3.61 29.67
CA ASP A 49 3.57 -2.51 29.01
C ASP A 49 4.54 -1.51 28.39
N GLU A 50 5.64 -1.21 29.08
CA GLU A 50 6.71 -0.33 28.57
C GLU A 50 7.39 -0.90 27.31
N ALA A 51 7.69 -2.20 27.31
CA ALA A 51 8.33 -2.86 26.17
C ALA A 51 7.36 -2.98 24.98
N TYR A 52 6.07 -3.21 25.25
CA TYR A 52 5.02 -3.21 24.23
C TYR A 52 4.87 -1.82 23.61
N PHE A 53 4.72 -0.78 24.44
CA PHE A 53 4.64 0.60 23.99
C PHE A 53 5.84 0.98 23.12
N ASN A 54 7.07 0.72 23.57
CA ASN A 54 8.27 1.03 22.80
C ASN A 54 8.29 0.34 21.43
N LYS A 55 7.79 -0.90 21.32
CA LYS A 55 7.71 -1.61 20.03
C LYS A 55 6.66 -1.02 19.10
N VAL A 56 5.46 -0.75 19.61
CA VAL A 56 4.38 -0.16 18.81
C VAL A 56 4.76 1.25 18.36
N HIS A 57 5.26 2.07 19.28
CA HIS A 57 5.73 3.43 18.99
C HIS A 57 6.90 3.43 18.01
N GLY A 58 7.89 2.54 18.20
CA GLY A 58 8.99 2.36 17.26
C GLY A 58 8.54 1.89 15.88
N ALA A 59 7.54 1.01 15.79
CA ALA A 59 6.96 0.56 14.52
C ALA A 59 6.25 1.71 13.79
N TRP A 60 5.49 2.54 14.51
CA TRP A 60 4.86 3.74 13.96
C TRP A 60 5.88 4.75 13.44
N LEU A 61 6.87 5.11 14.26
CA LEU A 61 7.95 6.00 13.83
C LEU A 61 8.75 5.42 12.67
N GLY A 62 9.03 4.12 12.68
CA GLY A 62 9.73 3.43 11.60
C GLY A 62 8.97 3.49 10.28
N ARG A 63 7.63 3.32 10.30
CA ARG A 63 6.78 3.52 9.12
C ARG A 63 6.89 4.95 8.59
N CYS A 64 6.71 5.96 9.45
CA CYS A 64 6.84 7.37 9.06
C CYS A 64 8.22 7.67 8.43
N VAL A 65 9.30 7.22 9.08
CA VAL A 65 10.67 7.41 8.57
C VAL A 65 10.86 6.72 7.20
N GLY A 66 10.38 5.49 7.06
CA GLY A 66 10.51 4.72 5.82
C GLY A 66 9.74 5.33 4.65
N CYS A 67 8.47 5.66 4.85
CA CYS A 67 7.62 6.30 3.83
C CYS A 67 8.20 7.66 3.44
N LEU A 68 8.62 8.49 4.40
CA LEU A 68 9.25 9.78 4.12
C LEU A 68 10.53 9.62 3.30
N LEU A 69 11.40 8.68 3.68
CA LEU A 69 12.69 8.45 3.01
C LEU A 69 12.52 8.03 1.54
N GLY A 70 11.53 7.19 1.24
CA GLY A 70 11.26 6.69 -0.10
C GLY A 70 10.55 7.69 -1.02
N LYS A 71 9.72 8.57 -0.45
CA LYS A 71 8.81 9.47 -1.19
C LYS A 71 9.47 10.25 -2.34
N PRO A 72 10.67 10.88 -2.18
CA PRO A 72 11.25 11.67 -3.26
C PRO A 72 11.60 10.88 -4.53
N VAL A 73 11.88 9.58 -4.37
CA VAL A 73 12.44 8.71 -5.40
C VAL A 73 11.54 7.52 -5.74
N GLU A 74 10.26 7.60 -5.35
CA GLU A 74 9.28 6.57 -5.64
C GLU A 74 9.25 6.22 -7.14
N GLY A 75 9.30 4.92 -7.45
CA GLY A 75 9.34 4.40 -8.81
C GLY A 75 10.70 4.51 -9.51
N TRP A 76 11.76 4.99 -8.86
CA TRP A 76 13.10 5.03 -9.46
C TRP A 76 13.84 3.70 -9.30
N PRO A 77 14.61 3.27 -10.31
CA PRO A 77 15.52 2.15 -10.14
C PRO A 77 16.72 2.57 -9.26
N ARG A 78 17.32 1.59 -8.59
CA ARG A 78 18.42 1.80 -7.64
C ARG A 78 19.60 2.61 -8.21
N ASP A 79 20.00 2.33 -9.45
CA ASP A 79 21.11 3.00 -10.12
C ASP A 79 20.85 4.50 -10.32
N ARG A 80 19.59 4.88 -10.57
CA ARG A 80 19.18 6.29 -10.68
C ARG A 80 19.24 7.00 -9.33
N ILE A 81 18.79 6.36 -8.26
CA ILE A 81 18.88 6.89 -6.89
C ILE A 81 20.34 7.13 -6.53
N GLU A 82 21.20 6.14 -6.77
CA GLU A 82 22.64 6.25 -6.50
C GLU A 82 23.29 7.42 -7.28
N ARG A 83 23.01 7.55 -8.58
CA ARG A 83 23.54 8.69 -9.36
C ARG A 83 23.07 10.04 -8.82
N TYR A 84 21.80 10.16 -8.42
CA TYR A 84 21.28 11.40 -7.83
C TYR A 84 21.98 11.74 -6.51
N LEU A 85 22.18 10.75 -5.64
CA LEU A 85 22.88 10.95 -4.36
C LEU A 85 24.35 11.35 -4.57
N LYS A 86 25.01 10.82 -5.61
CA LYS A 86 26.37 11.23 -5.97
C LYS A 86 26.45 12.69 -6.45
N LEU A 87 25.39 13.23 -7.07
CA LEU A 87 25.34 14.65 -7.47
C LEU A 87 25.32 15.61 -6.26
N SER A 88 24.87 15.15 -5.10
CA SER A 88 24.77 15.94 -3.86
C SER A 88 25.80 15.54 -2.80
N ASP A 89 26.82 14.74 -3.17
CA ASP A 89 27.79 14.17 -2.23
C ASP A 89 27.14 13.45 -1.03
N ALA A 90 25.97 12.84 -1.26
CA ALA A 90 25.15 12.18 -0.26
C ALA A 90 25.17 10.65 -0.40
N TYR A 91 26.12 10.09 -1.16
CA TYR A 91 26.29 8.64 -1.30
C TYR A 91 27.50 8.13 -0.51
N PRO A 92 27.37 7.06 0.30
CA PRO A 92 26.12 6.36 0.64
C PRO A 92 25.19 7.24 1.48
N LEU A 93 23.87 7.01 1.35
CA LEU A 93 22.87 7.83 2.03
C LEU A 93 22.96 7.68 3.55
N ALA A 94 23.27 8.78 4.23
CA ALA A 94 23.15 8.92 5.67
C ALA A 94 22.03 9.94 5.99
N GLY A 95 20.88 9.45 6.44
CA GLY A 95 19.68 10.26 6.71
C GLY A 95 18.74 10.37 5.49
N TYR A 96 18.21 11.57 5.23
CA TYR A 96 17.21 11.81 4.19
C TYR A 96 17.82 12.34 2.88
N ILE A 97 17.10 12.16 1.77
CA ILE A 97 17.55 12.60 0.44
C ILE A 97 17.59 14.13 0.41
N PRO A 98 18.72 14.76 0.05
CA PRO A 98 18.79 16.21 -0.12
C PRO A 98 18.24 16.64 -1.48
N GLU A 99 17.72 17.85 -1.58
CA GLU A 99 17.36 18.45 -2.86
C GLU A 99 18.61 18.96 -3.57
N VAL A 100 18.80 18.57 -4.84
CA VAL A 100 19.80 19.16 -5.74
C VAL A 100 19.17 20.34 -6.48
N ALA A 101 19.70 21.54 -6.24
CA ALA A 101 19.26 22.78 -6.89
C ALA A 101 20.40 23.42 -7.72
N PRO A 102 20.17 23.79 -8.99
CA PRO A 102 18.94 23.56 -9.77
C PRO A 102 18.70 22.06 -10.05
N HIS A 103 17.45 21.70 -10.36
CA HIS A 103 17.09 20.31 -10.63
C HIS A 103 17.88 19.76 -11.82
N PRO A 104 18.56 18.62 -11.68
CA PRO A 104 19.31 18.03 -12.76
C PRO A 104 18.37 17.51 -13.86
N GLU A 105 18.77 17.70 -15.12
CA GLU A 105 18.01 17.22 -16.27
C GLU A 105 17.75 15.71 -16.19
N GLY A 106 16.54 15.29 -16.55
CA GLY A 106 16.16 13.88 -16.52
C GLY A 106 15.82 13.33 -15.12
N TYR A 107 15.88 14.14 -14.06
CA TYR A 107 15.43 13.74 -12.71
C TYR A 107 14.10 14.40 -12.38
N ARG A 108 13.01 13.65 -12.57
CA ARG A 108 11.67 14.04 -12.15
C ARG A 108 11.35 13.41 -10.80
N LEU A 109 11.40 14.22 -9.75
CA LEU A 109 11.03 13.83 -8.39
C LEU A 109 9.51 13.67 -8.26
N HIS A 110 9.08 12.95 -7.22
CA HIS A 110 7.65 12.77 -6.91
C HIS A 110 6.94 14.13 -6.72
N PRO A 111 5.70 14.36 -7.19
CA PRO A 111 5.06 15.69 -7.11
C PRO A 111 5.04 16.34 -5.72
N THR A 112 5.03 15.55 -4.66
CA THR A 112 5.05 16.01 -3.24
C THR A 112 6.42 15.80 -2.57
N TYR A 113 7.51 15.72 -3.34
CA TYR A 113 8.84 15.43 -2.80
C TYR A 113 9.34 16.47 -1.78
N LYS A 114 8.93 17.74 -1.93
CA LYS A 114 9.57 18.88 -1.26
C LYS A 114 9.60 18.76 0.26
N GLU A 115 8.47 18.40 0.85
CA GLU A 115 8.28 18.18 2.29
C GLU A 115 9.01 16.93 2.82
N ALA A 116 9.44 16.03 1.93
CA ALA A 116 10.20 14.83 2.27
C ALA A 116 11.72 14.98 2.03
N MET A 117 12.19 16.14 1.59
CA MET A 117 13.62 16.40 1.39
C MET A 117 14.31 16.89 2.64
N ARG A 118 15.58 16.50 2.81
CA ARG A 118 16.44 16.97 3.89
C ARG A 118 16.44 18.50 3.95
N GLY A 119 16.15 19.05 5.13
CA GLY A 119 16.09 20.49 5.38
C GLY A 119 14.70 21.10 5.24
N ALA A 120 13.73 20.40 4.65
CA ALA A 120 12.33 20.82 4.53
C ALA A 120 11.35 19.94 5.34
N ILE A 121 11.84 18.88 5.99
CA ILE A 121 11.05 17.96 6.79
C ILE A 121 10.55 18.64 8.07
N ASP A 122 9.23 18.70 8.22
CA ASP A 122 8.51 19.15 9.42
C ASP A 122 7.45 18.10 9.81
N GLY A 123 7.93 16.91 10.17
CA GLY A 123 7.08 15.74 10.43
C GLY A 123 6.81 14.88 9.20
N MET A 124 5.92 13.89 9.35
CA MET A 124 5.51 13.01 8.26
C MET A 124 4.46 13.71 7.40
N PRO A 125 4.74 14.00 6.11
CA PRO A 125 3.71 14.51 5.22
C PRO A 125 2.63 13.47 4.96
N ARG A 126 1.46 13.90 4.45
CA ARG A 126 0.38 12.97 4.10
C ARG A 126 0.86 11.93 3.10
N ASP A 127 0.48 10.68 3.33
CA ASP A 127 0.88 9.52 2.55
C ASP A 127 -0.16 8.41 2.75
N ASP A 128 -0.48 7.63 1.71
CA ASP A 128 -1.50 6.59 1.82
C ASP A 128 -1.09 5.43 2.73
N ASP A 129 0.22 5.14 2.84
CA ASP A 129 0.72 4.18 3.83
C ASP A 129 0.34 4.60 5.26
N ILE A 130 0.29 5.92 5.51
CA ILE A 130 -0.09 6.50 6.81
C ILE A 130 -1.61 6.51 6.96
N ASP A 131 -2.34 6.93 5.92
CA ASP A 131 -3.80 7.01 5.94
C ASP A 131 -4.43 5.64 6.22
N TYR A 132 -4.00 4.58 5.53
CA TYR A 132 -4.52 3.23 5.75
C TYR A 132 -4.21 2.70 7.15
N THR A 133 -3.07 3.12 7.73
CA THR A 133 -2.72 2.73 9.10
C THR A 133 -3.67 3.36 10.12
N ILE A 134 -3.91 4.66 9.99
CA ILE A 134 -4.80 5.40 10.88
C ILE A 134 -6.23 4.89 10.71
N LEU A 135 -6.66 4.63 9.46
CA LEU A 135 -7.95 4.03 9.17
C LEU A 135 -8.10 2.64 9.81
N GLY A 136 -7.05 1.80 9.77
CA GLY A 136 -7.05 0.50 10.41
C GLY A 136 -7.20 0.58 11.93
N LEU A 137 -6.55 1.57 12.58
CA LEU A 137 -6.77 1.85 14.00
C LEU A 137 -8.20 2.31 14.26
N HIS A 138 -8.71 3.24 13.45
CA HIS A 138 -10.07 3.73 13.57
C HIS A 138 -11.12 2.61 13.46
N VAL A 139 -11.00 1.72 12.48
CA VAL A 139 -11.88 0.55 12.32
C VAL A 139 -11.82 -0.36 13.56
N LEU A 140 -10.63 -0.58 14.13
CA LEU A 140 -10.48 -1.37 15.35
C LEU A 140 -11.14 -0.71 16.56
N GLU A 141 -11.07 0.60 16.68
CA GLU A 141 -11.69 1.36 17.78
C GLU A 141 -13.21 1.38 17.67
N GLU A 142 -13.75 1.54 16.46
CA GLU A 142 -15.19 1.64 16.21
C GLU A 142 -15.88 0.26 16.28
N TYR A 143 -15.31 -0.76 15.64
CA TYR A 143 -15.97 -2.06 15.45
C TYR A 143 -15.36 -3.19 16.30
N GLY A 144 -14.19 -2.97 16.91
CA GLY A 144 -13.45 -3.98 17.65
C GLY A 144 -12.80 -5.05 16.77
N ILE A 145 -12.13 -6.04 17.37
CA ILE A 145 -11.34 -7.08 16.67
C ILE A 145 -12.15 -8.04 15.79
N ARG A 146 -13.48 -7.91 15.73
CA ARG A 146 -14.38 -8.73 14.93
C ARG A 146 -15.03 -7.94 13.79
N PHE A 147 -14.46 -6.80 13.42
CA PHE A 147 -14.87 -6.05 12.24
C PHE A 147 -14.87 -6.92 10.98
N THR A 148 -15.67 -6.53 10.01
CA THR A 148 -15.85 -7.20 8.72
C THR A 148 -15.27 -6.37 7.59
N THR A 149 -15.08 -6.99 6.42
CA THR A 149 -14.66 -6.25 5.21
C THR A 149 -15.71 -5.22 4.79
N VAL A 150 -16.99 -5.42 5.15
CA VAL A 150 -18.06 -4.45 4.91
C VAL A 150 -17.87 -3.20 5.77
N ASP A 151 -17.46 -3.36 7.03
CA ASP A 151 -17.15 -2.22 7.92
C ASP A 151 -15.97 -1.42 7.36
N VAL A 152 -14.92 -2.12 6.89
CA VAL A 152 -13.79 -1.46 6.19
C VAL A 152 -14.26 -0.69 4.96
N GLY A 153 -15.11 -1.29 4.12
CA GLY A 153 -15.66 -0.63 2.94
C GLY A 153 -16.48 0.61 3.29
N THR A 154 -17.23 0.57 4.39
CA THR A 154 -17.95 1.73 4.93
C THR A 154 -16.98 2.85 5.32
N GLU A 155 -15.93 2.54 6.07
CA GLU A 155 -14.96 3.55 6.50
C GLU A 155 -14.14 4.15 5.36
N TRP A 156 -13.88 3.38 4.30
CA TRP A 156 -13.31 3.94 3.07
C TRP A 156 -14.23 5.00 2.47
N LEU A 157 -15.52 4.71 2.33
CA LEU A 157 -16.51 5.65 1.78
C LEU A 157 -16.68 6.91 2.65
N THR A 158 -16.52 6.77 3.97
CA THR A 158 -16.67 7.86 4.94
C THR A 158 -15.43 8.77 4.99
N HIS A 159 -14.22 8.20 4.99
CA HIS A 159 -13.02 8.91 5.39
C HIS A 159 -11.98 9.13 4.28
N LEU A 160 -11.93 8.27 3.27
CA LEU A 160 -10.87 8.34 2.26
C LEU A 160 -11.30 9.16 1.03
N PRO A 161 -10.57 10.22 0.65
CA PRO A 161 -10.89 10.93 -0.59
C PRO A 161 -10.59 10.07 -1.81
N TYR A 162 -11.55 9.93 -2.73
CA TYR A 162 -11.42 9.05 -3.91
C TYR A 162 -10.14 9.26 -4.76
N ARG A 163 -9.63 10.49 -4.86
CA ARG A 163 -8.41 10.81 -5.62
C ARG A 163 -7.10 10.54 -4.87
N LEU A 164 -7.21 10.09 -3.62
CA LEU A 164 -6.10 9.85 -2.71
C LEU A 164 -5.92 8.37 -2.35
N VAL A 165 -6.68 7.48 -2.97
CA VAL A 165 -6.44 6.02 -3.06
C VAL A 165 -5.91 5.69 -4.46
N TYR A 166 -5.05 4.69 -4.61
CA TYR A 166 -4.30 4.47 -5.88
C TYR A 166 -4.62 3.10 -6.50
N THR A 167 -4.17 2.87 -7.73
CA THR A 167 -4.17 1.53 -8.36
C THR A 167 -5.41 0.64 -8.12
N ALA A 168 -5.23 -0.48 -7.41
CA ALA A 168 -6.27 -1.48 -7.14
C ALA A 168 -7.35 -0.93 -6.21
N GLU A 169 -6.92 -0.14 -5.23
CA GLU A 169 -7.71 0.49 -4.19
C GLU A 169 -8.67 1.51 -4.78
N ARG A 170 -8.23 2.30 -5.78
CA ARG A 170 -9.09 3.23 -6.51
C ARG A 170 -10.20 2.50 -7.27
N VAL A 171 -9.88 1.34 -7.82
CA VAL A 171 -10.89 0.52 -8.51
C VAL A 171 -11.85 -0.13 -7.50
N ALA A 172 -11.35 -0.62 -6.37
CA ALA A 172 -12.18 -1.14 -5.28
C ALA A 172 -13.10 -0.07 -4.71
N TYR A 173 -12.60 1.15 -4.48
CA TYR A 173 -13.39 2.30 -4.06
C TYR A 173 -14.49 2.62 -5.10
N ARG A 174 -14.14 2.68 -6.39
CA ARG A 174 -15.14 2.89 -7.46
C ARG A 174 -16.25 1.84 -7.39
N ASN A 175 -15.89 0.58 -7.14
CA ASN A 175 -16.84 -0.51 -7.02
C ASN A 175 -17.75 -0.35 -5.79
N LEU A 176 -17.20 0.07 -4.64
CA LEU A 176 -17.98 0.43 -3.45
C LEU A 176 -18.98 1.55 -3.75
N VAL A 177 -18.55 2.62 -4.41
CA VAL A 177 -19.44 3.74 -4.83
C VAL A 177 -20.55 3.28 -5.77
N ASN A 178 -20.27 2.28 -6.62
CA ASN A 178 -21.26 1.68 -7.51
C ASN A 178 -22.17 0.64 -6.83
N GLY A 179 -22.08 0.49 -5.51
CA GLY A 179 -22.95 -0.40 -4.72
C GLY A 179 -22.53 -1.88 -4.74
N LEU A 180 -21.34 -2.21 -5.22
CA LEU A 180 -20.78 -3.55 -5.00
C LEU A 180 -20.35 -3.67 -3.54
N VAL A 181 -20.48 -4.89 -3.01
CA VAL A 181 -20.02 -5.23 -1.66
C VAL A 181 -18.76 -6.08 -1.74
N PRO A 182 -17.95 -6.14 -0.67
CA PRO A 182 -16.87 -7.11 -0.58
C PRO A 182 -17.42 -8.56 -0.57
N PRO A 183 -16.69 -9.52 -1.17
CA PRO A 183 -15.35 -9.39 -1.75
C PRO A 183 -15.33 -8.93 -3.23
N GLU A 184 -16.48 -8.77 -3.90
CA GLU A 184 -16.55 -8.45 -5.33
C GLU A 184 -15.89 -7.10 -5.68
N THR A 185 -15.85 -6.18 -4.72
CA THR A 185 -15.20 -4.88 -4.87
C THR A 185 -13.73 -5.00 -5.26
N ALA A 186 -13.01 -6.01 -4.77
CA ALA A 186 -11.58 -6.19 -5.03
C ALA A 186 -11.29 -6.63 -6.49
N SER A 187 -12.15 -7.46 -7.07
CA SER A 187 -11.87 -8.13 -8.35
C SER A 187 -12.66 -7.58 -9.53
N HIS A 188 -13.83 -6.98 -9.29
CA HIS A 188 -14.72 -6.53 -10.36
C HIS A 188 -14.06 -5.45 -11.21
N ARG A 189 -13.67 -5.82 -12.44
CA ARG A 189 -13.01 -4.93 -13.41
C ARG A 189 -11.81 -4.20 -12.81
N ASN A 190 -11.02 -4.92 -12.00
CA ASN A 190 -9.79 -4.42 -11.41
C ASN A 190 -8.57 -5.02 -12.11
N PRO A 191 -7.94 -4.30 -13.05
CA PRO A 191 -6.73 -4.78 -13.74
C PRO A 191 -5.50 -4.77 -12.84
N TYR A 192 -5.57 -4.14 -11.66
CA TYR A 192 -4.49 -4.06 -10.69
C TYR A 192 -4.63 -5.11 -9.57
N ARG A 193 -5.52 -6.09 -9.72
CA ARG A 193 -5.80 -7.11 -8.69
C ARG A 193 -4.60 -8.01 -8.30
N GLU A 194 -3.51 -7.91 -9.05
CA GLU A 194 -2.23 -8.60 -8.81
C GLU A 194 -1.09 -7.62 -8.46
N TYR A 195 -1.39 -6.32 -8.34
CA TYR A 195 -0.42 -5.32 -7.93
C TYR A 195 -0.31 -5.30 -6.41
N ILE A 196 0.74 -4.66 -5.89
CA ILE A 196 1.03 -4.60 -4.46
C ILE A 196 -0.16 -4.13 -3.61
N GLY A 197 -0.92 -3.14 -4.08
CA GLY A 197 -2.10 -2.60 -3.40
C GLY A 197 -3.31 -3.54 -3.34
N ALA A 198 -3.32 -4.62 -4.12
CA ALA A 198 -4.42 -5.59 -4.10
C ALA A 198 -4.29 -6.67 -3.01
N GLN A 199 -3.14 -6.72 -2.32
CA GLN A 199 -2.86 -7.69 -1.26
C GLN A 199 -2.87 -7.07 0.15
N ILE A 200 -3.27 -5.79 0.26
CA ILE A 200 -3.38 -5.01 1.50
C ILE A 200 -4.80 -5.12 2.03
#